data_AF-K1SKK3-F1
#
_entry.id   AF-K1SKK3-F1
#
_cell.length_a   1.000
_cell.length_b   1.000
_cell.length_c   1.000
_cell.angle_alpha   90.00
_cell.angle_beta   90.00
_cell.angle_gamma   90.00
#
_symmetry.space_group_name_H-M   'P 1'
#
loop_
_entity.id
_entity.type
_entity.pdbx_description
1 polymer ?
#
loop_
_entity_poly.entity_id
_entity_poly.type
_entity_poly.pdbx_seq_one_letter_code
_entity_poly.pdbx_strand_id
1 'polypeptide(L)'
;MILPLVKYLEAHNVRIEYGMDVKNVIIETVGDKKIAKQIVYVKDGKEQTIDLVEDDLVFITNGCCTDTSCYGDQTHAPDLSGVKNGFGESWDMWKAIAAQAKNGEYGNPDKFCSDVDATNWMSATVATSDDEIIRYIMNICKRDPRMGKVTTGGIVT
;
A
#
# COMPACT_ATOMS: atom_id res chain seq x y z
N MET A 1 -5.63 10.90 9.96
CA MET A 1 -6.61 9.81 10.14
C MET A 1 -5.98 8.56 10.76
N ILE A 2 -4.79 8.14 10.33
CA ILE A 2 -4.13 6.90 10.82
C ILE A 2 -3.73 6.99 12.30
N LEU A 3 -3.04 8.05 12.71
CA LEU A 3 -2.50 8.15 14.08
C LEU A 3 -3.57 8.03 15.20
N PRO A 4 -4.75 8.68 15.11
CA PRO A 4 -5.82 8.44 16.08
C PRO A 4 -6.29 6.98 16.18
N LEU A 5 -6.37 6.28 15.03
CA LEU A 5 -6.78 4.88 15.01
C LEU A 5 -5.71 3.97 15.63
N VAL A 6 -4.43 4.20 15.32
CA VAL A 6 -3.32 3.48 15.96
C VAL A 6 -3.40 3.59 17.48
N LYS A 7 -3.57 4.82 18.00
CA LYS A 7 -3.71 5.06 19.44
C LYS A 7 -4.92 4.34 20.05
N TYR A 8 -6.03 4.30 19.33
CA TYR A 8 -7.21 3.56 19.77
C TYR A 8 -6.93 2.06 19.87
N LEU A 9 -6.30 1.46 18.86
CA LEU A 9 -5.96 0.03 18.82
C LEU A 9 -4.97 -0.33 19.93
N GLU A 10 -3.92 0.46 20.13
CA GLU A 10 -2.94 0.30 21.21
C GLU A 10 -3.61 0.36 22.59
N ALA A 11 -4.54 1.31 22.80
CA ALA A 11 -5.31 1.42 24.04
C ALA A 11 -6.23 0.21 24.31
N HIS A 12 -6.56 -0.58 23.27
CA HIS A 12 -7.30 -1.83 23.38
C HIS A 12 -6.40 -3.07 23.30
N ASN A 13 -5.09 -2.90 23.54
CA ASN A 13 -4.08 -3.96 23.56
C ASN A 13 -3.94 -4.73 22.23
N VAL A 14 -4.28 -4.10 21.10
CA VAL A 14 -3.99 -4.68 19.79
C VAL A 14 -2.48 -4.66 19.58
N ARG A 15 -1.93 -5.82 19.20
CA ARG A 15 -0.51 -5.96 18.89
C ARG A 15 -0.24 -5.53 17.45
N ILE A 16 0.66 -4.56 17.28
CA ILE A 16 1.12 -4.11 15.96
C ILE A 16 2.56 -4.61 15.77
N GLU A 17 2.77 -5.41 14.74
CA GLU A 17 4.08 -5.92 14.37
C GLU A 17 4.57 -5.21 13.11
N TYR A 18 5.74 -4.58 13.21
CA TYR A 18 6.40 -3.91 12.10
C TYR A 18 7.51 -4.78 11.52
N GLY A 19 7.94 -4.45 10.29
CA GLY A 19 9.01 -5.16 9.59
C GLY A 19 8.67 -6.60 9.23
N MET A 20 7.37 -6.93 9.15
CA MET A 20 6.88 -8.21 8.68
C MET A 20 6.54 -8.12 7.20
N ASP A 21 7.31 -8.84 6.38
CA ASP A 21 7.08 -8.98 4.95
C ASP A 21 6.38 -10.31 4.69
N VAL A 22 5.05 -10.29 4.65
CA VAL A 22 4.23 -11.50 4.48
C VAL A 22 4.35 -11.96 3.03
N LYS A 23 4.89 -13.16 2.83
CA LYS A 23 5.12 -13.77 1.52
C LYS A 23 3.95 -14.61 1.04
N ASN A 24 3.23 -15.25 1.95
CA ASN A 24 2.09 -16.09 1.59
C ASN A 24 1.15 -16.35 2.77
N VAL A 25 -0.08 -16.72 2.46
CA VAL A 25 -0.99 -17.40 3.38
C VAL A 25 -1.31 -18.76 2.76
N ILE A 26 -0.94 -19.83 3.45
CA ILE A 26 -1.21 -21.20 2.99
C ILE A 26 -2.66 -21.52 3.27
N ILE A 27 -3.42 -21.82 2.22
CA ILE A 27 -4.85 -22.10 2.29
C ILE A 27 -5.10 -23.53 1.82
N GLU A 28 -5.62 -24.36 2.72
CA GLU A 28 -6.03 -25.72 2.43
C GLU A 28 -7.50 -25.76 2.04
N THR A 29 -7.86 -26.61 1.08
CA THR A 29 -9.27 -26.89 0.75
C THR A 29 -9.63 -28.28 1.23
N VAL A 30 -10.52 -28.36 2.22
CA VAL A 30 -11.03 -29.62 2.78
C VAL A 30 -12.52 -29.69 2.48
N GLY A 31 -12.88 -30.53 1.49
CA GLY A 31 -14.24 -30.57 0.95
C GLY A 31 -14.61 -29.23 0.30
N ASP A 32 -15.62 -28.57 0.84
CA ASP A 32 -16.12 -27.25 0.43
C ASP A 32 -15.52 -26.09 1.24
N LYS A 33 -14.78 -26.39 2.32
CA LYS A 33 -14.16 -25.37 3.17
C LYS A 33 -12.80 -24.93 2.66
N LYS A 34 -12.50 -23.65 2.87
CA LYS A 34 -11.19 -23.03 2.67
C LYS A 34 -10.63 -22.59 4.00
N ILE A 35 -9.47 -23.09 4.38
CA ILE A 35 -8.92 -22.94 5.73
C ILE A 35 -7.51 -22.35 5.60
N ALA A 36 -7.28 -21.17 6.15
CA ALA A 36 -5.93 -20.63 6.30
C ALA A 36 -5.18 -21.45 7.37
N LYS A 37 -4.03 -22.01 7.01
CA LYS A 37 -3.27 -22.92 7.88
C LYS A 37 -1.99 -22.30 8.40
N GLN A 38 -1.40 -21.38 7.65
CA GLN A 38 -0.10 -20.81 7.99
C GLN A 38 0.12 -19.48 7.30
N ILE A 39 0.73 -18.52 7.99
CA ILE A 39 1.28 -17.30 7.39
C ILE A 39 2.78 -17.50 7.24
N VAL A 40 3.30 -17.32 6.03
CA VAL A 40 4.73 -17.34 5.73
C VAL A 40 5.19 -15.89 5.57
N TYR A 41 6.23 -15.49 6.30
CA TYR A 41 6.73 -14.12 6.28
C TYR A 41 8.24 -14.07 6.43
N VAL A 42 8.84 -12.98 6.00
CA VAL A 42 10.24 -12.64 6.26
C VAL A 42 10.29 -11.54 7.31
N LYS A 43 11.15 -11.71 8.32
CA LYS A 43 11.49 -10.67 9.30
C LYS A 43 12.98 -10.71 9.56
N ASP A 44 13.62 -9.55 9.55
CA ASP A 44 15.07 -9.40 9.73
C ASP A 44 15.89 -10.30 8.77
N GLY A 45 15.41 -10.43 7.52
CA GLY A 45 16.03 -11.24 6.47
C GLY A 45 15.89 -12.76 6.64
N LYS A 46 15.06 -13.23 7.58
CA LYS A 46 14.81 -14.65 7.83
C LYS A 46 13.36 -15.00 7.55
N GLU A 47 13.16 -16.08 6.79
CA GLU A 47 11.84 -16.66 6.60
C GLU A 47 11.38 -17.36 7.88
N GLN A 48 10.13 -17.13 8.23
CA GLN A 48 9.47 -17.64 9.43
C GLN A 48 8.00 -17.93 9.12
N THR A 49 7.35 -18.63 10.04
CA THR A 49 5.94 -19.00 9.91
C THR A 49 5.15 -18.69 11.18
N ILE A 50 3.84 -18.48 11.01
CA ILE A 50 2.83 -18.50 12.07
C ILE A 50 1.83 -19.58 11.70
N ASP A 51 1.73 -20.63 12.50
CA ASP A 51 0.71 -21.67 12.33
C ASP A 51 -0.65 -21.18 12.84
N LEU A 52 -1.71 -21.54 12.13
CA LEU A 52 -3.08 -21.10 12.40
C LEU A 52 -3.99 -22.29 12.73
N VAL A 53 -4.93 -22.06 13.64
CA VAL A 53 -6.08 -22.95 13.87
C VAL A 53 -7.35 -22.37 13.24
N GLU A 54 -8.44 -23.16 13.17
CA GLU A 54 -9.66 -22.77 12.45
C GLU A 54 -10.34 -21.51 13.01
N ASP A 55 -10.14 -21.20 14.30
CA ASP A 55 -10.68 -20.00 14.95
C ASP A 55 -9.79 -18.74 14.75
N ASP A 56 -8.60 -18.88 14.15
CA ASP A 56 -7.75 -17.74 13.81
C ASP A 56 -8.23 -17.11 12.49
N LEU A 57 -8.63 -15.84 12.56
CA LEU A 57 -9.11 -15.11 11.40
C LEU A 57 -7.98 -14.33 10.73
N VAL A 58 -7.83 -14.52 9.42
CA VAL A 58 -6.84 -13.80 8.60
C VAL A 58 -7.55 -12.81 7.68
N PHE A 59 -7.22 -11.53 7.85
CA PHE A 59 -7.72 -10.45 6.99
C PHE A 59 -6.58 -9.96 6.09
N ILE A 60 -6.76 -10.07 4.78
CA ILE A 60 -5.70 -9.79 3.79
C ILE A 60 -6.09 -8.55 3.01
N THR A 61 -5.18 -7.57 2.95
CA THR A 61 -5.25 -6.48 1.97
C THR A 61 -4.40 -6.89 0.77
N ASN A 62 -5.05 -7.31 -0.31
CA ASN A 62 -4.39 -7.89 -1.49
C ASN A 62 -4.06 -6.82 -2.55
N GLY A 63 -2.77 -6.67 -2.88
CA GLY A 63 -2.29 -5.63 -3.78
C GLY A 63 -2.21 -4.25 -3.12
N CYS A 64 -1.38 -3.37 -3.68
CA CYS A 64 -1.17 -2.02 -3.16
C CYS A 64 -0.79 -1.06 -4.31
N CYS A 65 -1.47 0.10 -4.39
CA CYS A 65 -1.19 1.10 -5.42
C CYS A 65 0.04 1.97 -5.12
N THR A 66 0.56 1.92 -3.90
CA THR A 66 1.80 2.61 -3.49
C THR A 66 2.95 1.62 -3.29
N ASP A 67 2.77 0.35 -3.68
CA ASP A 67 3.84 -0.63 -3.69
C ASP A 67 4.97 -0.15 -4.61
N THR A 68 6.22 -0.44 -4.26
CA THR A 68 7.41 -0.05 -5.04
C THR A 68 7.46 1.47 -5.36
N SER A 69 6.97 2.33 -4.47
CA SER A 69 7.06 3.79 -4.66
C SER A 69 8.52 4.25 -4.63
N CYS A 70 8.94 4.98 -5.66
CA CYS A 70 10.26 5.59 -5.75
C CYS A 70 10.19 7.09 -5.48
N TYR A 71 11.16 7.61 -4.74
CA TYR A 71 11.21 9.02 -4.34
C TYR A 71 12.42 9.72 -4.96
N GLY A 72 12.16 10.84 -5.62
CA GLY A 72 13.17 11.82 -6.00
C GLY A 72 13.20 12.99 -5.03
N ASP A 73 13.86 14.06 -5.43
CA ASP A 73 13.89 15.31 -4.68
C ASP A 73 13.94 16.53 -5.62
N GLN A 74 14.24 17.71 -5.06
CA GLN A 74 14.30 18.98 -5.78
C GLN A 74 15.24 18.96 -7.01
N THR A 75 16.28 18.13 -6.99
CA THR A 75 17.35 18.11 -8.00
C THR A 75 17.60 16.73 -8.61
N HIS A 76 16.92 15.68 -8.12
CA HIS A 76 17.09 14.31 -8.57
C HIS A 76 15.75 13.68 -8.94
N ALA A 77 15.67 13.06 -10.11
CA ALA A 77 14.55 12.21 -10.46
C ALA A 77 14.54 10.93 -9.59
N PRO A 78 13.36 10.35 -9.29
CA PRO A 78 13.29 9.05 -8.61
C PRO A 78 14.01 7.96 -9.43
N ASP A 79 14.76 7.09 -8.76
CA ASP A 79 15.34 5.90 -9.39
C ASP A 79 14.27 4.83 -9.61
N LEU A 80 13.90 4.61 -10.87
CA LEU A 80 12.91 3.62 -11.29
C LEU A 80 13.52 2.28 -11.70
N SER A 81 14.83 2.09 -11.59
CA SER A 81 15.52 0.87 -12.04
C SER A 81 15.06 -0.41 -11.32
N GLY A 82 14.49 -0.26 -10.12
CA GLY A 82 13.87 -1.34 -9.34
C GLY A 82 12.44 -1.69 -9.74
N VAL A 83 11.74 -0.82 -10.48
CA VAL A 83 10.34 -0.99 -10.84
C VAL A 83 10.20 -1.97 -12.01
N LYS A 84 9.34 -2.99 -11.85
CA LYS A 84 9.17 -4.07 -12.83
C LYS A 84 7.71 -4.49 -12.91
N ASN A 85 7.26 -4.83 -14.12
CA ASN A 85 5.91 -5.34 -14.37
C ASN A 85 5.60 -6.57 -13.53
N GLY A 86 4.53 -6.48 -12.74
CA GLY A 86 4.02 -7.57 -11.93
C GLY A 86 4.78 -7.83 -10.64
N PHE A 87 5.67 -6.93 -10.19
CA PHE A 87 6.44 -7.09 -8.96
C PHE A 87 6.07 -6.05 -7.90
N GLY A 88 6.25 -6.43 -6.64
CA GLY A 88 5.98 -5.63 -5.44
C GLY A 88 5.56 -6.55 -4.31
N GLU A 89 5.91 -6.23 -3.06
CA GLU A 89 5.74 -7.16 -1.94
C GLU A 89 4.27 -7.60 -1.76
N SER A 90 3.32 -6.66 -1.92
CA SER A 90 1.90 -6.95 -1.82
C SER A 90 1.38 -7.73 -3.03
N TRP A 91 1.90 -7.45 -4.22
CA TRP A 91 1.55 -8.15 -5.46
C TRP A 91 2.08 -9.59 -5.47
N ASP A 92 3.31 -9.79 -5.00
CA ASP A 92 3.96 -11.10 -4.91
C ASP A 92 3.22 -12.00 -3.91
N MET A 93 2.84 -11.47 -2.75
CA MET A 93 1.98 -12.17 -1.78
C MET A 93 0.63 -12.56 -2.42
N TRP A 94 -0.04 -11.62 -3.10
CA TRP A 94 -1.32 -11.93 -3.73
C TRP A 94 -1.16 -12.99 -4.83
N LYS A 95 -0.09 -12.95 -5.63
CA LYS A 95 0.23 -14.00 -6.61
C LYS A 95 0.42 -15.36 -5.96
N ALA A 96 1.15 -15.43 -4.85
CA ALA A 96 1.37 -16.68 -4.12
C ALA A 96 0.06 -17.27 -3.57
N ILE A 97 -0.86 -16.40 -3.12
CA ILE A 97 -2.22 -16.83 -2.71
C ILE A 97 -3.03 -17.27 -3.93
N ALA A 98 -3.07 -16.47 -5.00
CA ALA A 98 -3.82 -16.74 -6.21
C ALA A 98 -3.42 -18.05 -6.90
N ALA A 99 -2.13 -18.42 -6.84
CA ALA A 99 -1.63 -19.68 -7.36
C ALA A 99 -2.22 -20.93 -6.66
N GLN A 100 -2.77 -20.78 -5.44
CA GLN A 100 -3.42 -21.86 -4.70
C GLN A 100 -4.90 -22.05 -5.09
N ALA A 101 -5.47 -21.15 -5.90
CA ALA A 101 -6.84 -21.23 -6.36
C ALA A 101 -7.02 -22.38 -7.37
N LYS A 102 -8.14 -23.10 -7.28
CA LYS A 102 -8.48 -24.14 -8.28
C LYS A 102 -9.39 -23.61 -9.39
N ASN A 103 -10.21 -22.61 -9.07
CA ASN A 103 -11.21 -22.00 -9.94
C ASN A 103 -11.06 -20.47 -10.02
N GLY A 104 -9.89 -19.93 -9.65
CA GLY A 104 -9.62 -18.48 -9.66
C GLY A 104 -10.29 -17.69 -8.52
N GLU A 105 -10.76 -18.38 -7.47
CA GLU A 105 -11.49 -17.81 -6.34
C GLU A 105 -10.72 -16.75 -5.53
N TYR A 106 -9.40 -16.67 -5.69
CA TYR A 106 -8.54 -15.69 -5.01
C TYR A 106 -8.13 -14.52 -5.91
N GLY A 107 -8.75 -14.40 -7.09
CA GLY A 107 -8.54 -13.30 -8.01
C GLY A 107 -7.36 -13.48 -8.97
N ASN A 108 -7.10 -12.45 -9.76
CA ASN A 108 -6.08 -12.43 -10.80
C ASN A 108 -5.24 -11.14 -10.67
N PRO A 109 -4.16 -11.13 -9.88
CA PRO A 109 -3.34 -9.94 -9.65
C PRO A 109 -2.71 -9.37 -10.92
N ASP A 110 -2.41 -10.21 -11.92
CA ASP A 110 -1.77 -9.74 -13.16
C ASP A 110 -2.66 -8.79 -13.96
N LYS A 111 -3.99 -8.80 -13.76
CA LYS A 111 -4.88 -7.81 -14.38
C LYS A 111 -4.66 -6.37 -13.91
N PHE A 112 -3.94 -6.17 -12.81
CA PHE A 112 -3.75 -4.87 -12.18
C PHE A 112 -2.29 -4.41 -12.17
N CYS A 113 -1.33 -5.34 -12.07
CA CYS A 113 0.08 -4.99 -11.87
C CYS A 113 1.01 -5.34 -13.04
N SER A 114 0.52 -5.99 -14.12
CA SER A 114 1.39 -6.47 -15.20
C SER A 114 1.88 -5.41 -16.19
N ASP A 115 1.36 -4.19 -16.11
CA ASP A 115 1.72 -3.07 -16.99
C ASP A 115 1.88 -1.80 -16.16
N VAL A 116 3.10 -1.52 -15.71
CA VAL A 116 3.42 -0.36 -14.89
C VAL A 116 3.23 0.93 -15.69
N ASP A 117 3.59 0.95 -16.98
CA ASP A 117 3.47 2.15 -17.80
C ASP A 117 2.00 2.59 -17.96
N ALA A 118 1.07 1.63 -18.00
CA ALA A 118 -0.36 1.91 -18.06
C ALA A 118 -1.00 2.26 -16.71
N THR A 119 -0.37 1.92 -15.59
CA THR A 119 -0.97 2.00 -14.23
C THR A 119 -0.24 2.95 -13.28
N ASN A 120 0.88 3.52 -13.71
CA ASN A 120 1.69 4.45 -12.93
C ASN A 120 1.23 5.90 -13.12
N TRP A 121 1.38 6.69 -12.06
CA TRP A 121 1.20 8.14 -12.07
C TRP A 121 2.21 8.77 -11.11
N MET A 122 2.68 9.97 -11.46
CA MET A 122 3.63 10.71 -10.63
C MET A 122 2.90 11.80 -9.84
N SER A 123 3.30 11.97 -8.58
CA SER A 123 2.90 13.13 -7.77
C SER A 123 4.13 13.93 -7.33
N ALA A 124 3.92 15.20 -7.01
CA ALA A 124 4.94 16.05 -6.41
C ALA A 124 4.32 16.89 -5.31
N THR A 125 5.00 17.00 -4.18
CA THR A 125 4.65 17.94 -3.11
C THR A 125 5.62 19.11 -3.15
N VAL A 126 5.11 20.30 -3.47
CA VAL A 126 5.90 21.54 -3.45
C VAL A 126 5.61 22.29 -2.16
N ALA A 127 6.64 22.49 -1.35
CA ALA A 127 6.58 23.35 -0.18
C ALA A 127 7.29 24.68 -0.50
N THR A 128 6.62 25.80 -0.24
CA THR A 128 7.20 27.13 -0.47
C THR A 128 6.71 28.13 0.58
N SER A 129 7.58 29.07 0.92
CA SER A 129 7.26 30.29 1.68
C SER A 129 7.45 31.55 0.84
N ASP A 130 7.66 31.40 -0.47
CA ASP A 130 7.89 32.51 -1.40
C ASP A 130 6.58 33.29 -1.63
N ASP A 131 6.58 34.58 -1.28
CA ASP A 131 5.41 35.44 -1.37
C ASP A 131 4.95 35.67 -2.82
N GLU A 132 5.85 35.60 -3.80
CA GLU A 132 5.49 35.73 -5.21
C GLU A 132 4.64 34.53 -5.66
N ILE A 133 5.08 33.31 -5.35
CA ILE A 133 4.34 32.08 -5.67
C ILE A 133 3.00 32.07 -4.94
N ILE A 134 2.99 32.40 -3.64
CA ILE A 134 1.77 32.45 -2.83
C ILE A 134 0.79 33.48 -3.41
N ARG A 135 1.26 34.64 -3.87
CA ARG A 135 0.42 35.66 -4.53
C ARG A 135 -0.26 35.12 -5.79
N TYR A 136 0.44 34.35 -6.62
CA TYR A 136 -0.19 33.71 -7.80
C TYR A 136 -1.25 32.68 -7.39
N ILE A 137 -0.99 31.86 -6.38
CA ILE A 137 -1.99 30.90 -5.85
C ILE A 137 -3.25 31.65 -5.39
N MET A 138 -3.09 32.73 -4.60
CA MET A 138 -4.20 33.56 -4.13
C MET A 138 -4.98 34.20 -5.28
N ASN A 139 -4.30 34.63 -6.35
CA ASN A 139 -4.95 35.20 -7.53
C ASN A 139 -5.84 34.18 -8.25
N ILE A 140 -5.56 32.88 -8.15
CA ILE A 140 -6.38 31.81 -8.74
C ILE A 140 -7.52 31.43 -7.79
N CYS A 141 -7.19 31.00 -6.56
CA CYS A 141 -8.16 30.43 -5.63
C CYS A 141 -8.97 31.47 -4.82
N LYS A 142 -8.57 32.75 -4.91
CA LYS A 142 -9.20 33.90 -4.21
C LYS A 142 -9.20 33.80 -2.68
N ARG A 143 -8.28 33.02 -2.09
CA ARG A 143 -8.15 32.79 -0.64
C ARG A 143 -6.67 32.75 -0.25
N ASP A 144 -6.31 33.22 0.95
CA ASP A 144 -4.94 33.11 1.46
C ASP A 144 -4.68 31.70 2.04
N PRO A 145 -3.74 30.92 1.48
CA PRO A 145 -3.45 29.56 1.93
C PRO A 145 -2.93 29.48 3.37
N ARG A 146 -2.44 30.58 3.94
CA ARG A 146 -1.85 30.63 5.29
C ARG A 146 -2.89 30.75 6.40
N MET A 147 -4.16 30.94 6.06
CA MET A 147 -5.24 31.13 7.05
C MET A 147 -5.64 29.84 7.80
N GLY A 148 -5.10 28.68 7.44
CA GLY A 148 -5.47 27.40 8.04
C GLY A 148 -6.92 26.99 7.75
N LYS A 149 -7.51 27.51 6.67
CA LYS A 149 -8.86 27.18 6.17
C LYS A 149 -8.77 26.62 4.76
N VAL A 150 -9.91 26.39 4.11
CA VAL A 150 -9.98 25.93 2.72
C VAL A 150 -9.25 26.91 1.79
N THR A 151 -8.33 26.39 0.97
CA THR A 151 -7.61 27.13 -0.08
C THR A 151 -8.31 26.94 -1.43
N THR A 152 -7.96 25.91 -2.20
CA THR A 152 -8.53 25.64 -3.52
C THR A 152 -9.88 24.94 -3.46
N GLY A 153 -10.16 24.17 -2.40
CA GLY A 153 -11.38 23.36 -2.28
C GLY A 153 -11.35 22.05 -3.09
N GLY A 154 -10.17 21.63 -3.53
CA GLY A 154 -9.98 20.47 -4.40
C GLY A 154 -8.91 20.72 -5.45
N ILE A 155 -8.80 19.83 -6.43
CA ILE A 155 -7.90 19.99 -7.57
C ILE A 155 -8.35 21.15 -8.46
N VAL A 156 -7.40 21.84 -9.10
CA VAL A 156 -7.63 22.85 -10.13
C VAL A 156 -6.99 22.32 -11.41
N THR A 157 -7.72 22.31 -12.52
CA THR A 157 -7.30 21.74 -13.81
C THR A 157 -7.51 22.76 -14.91
#